data_AF-A0A7V9Q9Q5-F1
#
_entry.id   AF-A0A7V9Q9Q5-F1
#
_cell.length_a   1.000
_cell.length_b   1.000
_cell.length_c   1.000
_cell.angle_alpha   90.00
_cell.angle_beta   90.00
_cell.angle_gamma   90.00
#
_symmetry.space_group_name_H-M   'P 1'
#
loop_
_entity.id
_entity.type
_entity.pdbx_description
1 polymer ?
#
loop_
_entity_poly.entity_id
_entity_poly.type
_entity_poly.pdbx_seq_one_letter_code
_entity_poly.pdbx_strand_id
1 'polypeptide(L)'
;MEVLAQRGYLYDASTLPTYLGPLARAYFLATARLSPEERRERRDLFGSFRDGLRPVGTYRWRLPAGRELLEIPVTTIPLIKTPFHMSYLIYLSGFSRRLMRAYLLAALKLCRRTGVTPSFLLHPLDVLDAEHAPELEFFPGMNVPAESKRELVREAVTMLAEHFTLVPMSSHAAQAVAYDRLAVLEPRTRRLEAIG
;
A
#
# COMPACT_ATOMS: atom_id res chain seq x y z
N MET A 1 -5.12 -5.85 15.34
CA MET A 1 -3.74 -6.01 15.85
C MET A 1 -3.64 -6.93 17.05
N GLU A 2 -4.35 -6.69 18.17
CA GLU A 2 -4.28 -7.59 19.34
C GLU A 2 -4.61 -9.05 19.01
N VAL A 3 -5.65 -9.26 18.21
CA VAL A 3 -6.06 -10.57 17.70
C VAL A 3 -4.96 -11.22 16.84
N LEU A 4 -4.21 -10.44 16.05
CA LEU A 4 -3.10 -10.96 15.24
C LEU A 4 -1.97 -11.44 16.15
N ALA A 5 -1.60 -10.64 17.14
CA ALA A 5 -0.59 -11.04 18.13
C ALA A 5 -1.03 -12.26 18.96
N GLN A 6 -2.30 -12.33 19.37
CA GLN A 6 -2.87 -13.50 20.07
C GLN A 6 -2.78 -14.78 19.23
N ARG A 7 -2.91 -14.67 17.91
CA ARG A 7 -2.84 -15.81 16.99
C ARG A 7 -1.43 -16.12 16.49
N GLY A 8 -0.41 -15.44 17.01
CA GLY A 8 0.99 -15.69 16.66
C GLY A 8 1.40 -15.20 15.27
N TYR A 9 0.69 -14.21 14.71
CA TYR A 9 1.13 -13.57 13.46
C TYR A 9 2.43 -12.79 13.69
N LEU A 10 3.35 -12.90 12.73
CA LEU A 10 4.66 -12.23 12.81
C LEU A 10 4.58 -10.72 12.53
N TYR A 11 3.69 -10.32 11.62
CA TYR A 11 3.55 -8.93 11.19
C TYR A 11 2.10 -8.60 10.77
N ASP A 12 1.80 -7.30 10.74
CA ASP A 12 0.71 -6.69 9.98
C ASP A 12 1.31 -5.87 8.81
N ALA A 13 0.56 -5.76 7.72
CA ALA A 13 0.96 -5.02 6.51
C ALA A 13 -0.22 -4.22 5.94
N SER A 14 -1.08 -3.73 6.85
CA SER A 14 -2.35 -3.08 6.50
C SER A 14 -2.23 -1.56 6.39
N THR A 15 -1.16 -0.96 6.92
CA THR A 15 -1.00 0.49 6.88
C THR A 15 -0.51 1.00 5.52
N LEU A 16 -1.06 2.14 5.10
CA LEU A 16 -0.62 2.90 3.93
C LEU A 16 -0.28 4.33 4.37
N PRO A 17 1.01 4.67 4.57
CA PRO A 17 1.42 6.00 5.02
C PRO A 17 1.26 7.05 3.91
N THR A 18 0.07 7.61 3.72
CA THR A 18 -0.21 8.63 2.71
C THR A 18 -1.08 9.78 3.21
N TYR A 19 -0.81 10.98 2.71
CA TYR A 19 -1.69 12.15 2.90
C TYR A 19 -2.87 12.16 1.92
N LEU A 20 -2.83 11.31 0.88
CA LEU A 20 -3.79 11.34 -0.22
C LEU A 20 -5.11 10.64 0.10
N GLY A 21 -5.24 9.97 1.25
CA GLY A 21 -6.45 9.21 1.60
C GLY A 21 -7.76 9.98 1.40
N PRO A 22 -7.90 11.20 1.97
CA PRO A 22 -9.08 12.03 1.75
C PRO A 22 -9.31 12.45 0.30
N LEU A 23 -8.25 12.72 -0.47
CA LEU A 23 -8.35 13.11 -1.88
C LEU A 23 -8.78 11.91 -2.75
N ALA A 24 -8.19 10.73 -2.52
CA ALA A 24 -8.56 9.49 -3.19
C ALA A 24 -10.04 9.15 -2.91
N ARG A 25 -10.49 9.33 -1.67
CA ARG A 25 -11.91 9.18 -1.32
C ARG A 25 -12.80 10.18 -2.03
N ALA A 26 -12.42 11.45 -2.07
CA ALA A 26 -13.19 12.47 -2.78
C ALA A 26 -13.32 12.16 -4.28
N TYR A 27 -12.22 11.76 -4.91
CA TYR A 27 -12.20 11.32 -6.31
C TYR A 27 -13.12 10.10 -6.52
N PHE A 28 -12.94 9.04 -5.72
CA PHE A 28 -13.76 7.83 -5.82
C PHE A 28 -15.25 8.13 -5.62
N LEU A 29 -15.64 8.93 -4.63
CA LEU A 29 -17.04 9.29 -4.41
C LEU A 29 -17.60 10.21 -5.52
N ALA A 30 -16.76 10.92 -6.25
CA ALA A 30 -17.15 11.75 -7.39
C ALA A 30 -17.32 10.92 -8.67
N THR A 31 -16.47 9.91 -8.90
CA THR A 31 -16.45 9.12 -10.13
C THR A 31 -17.27 7.83 -10.04
N ALA A 32 -17.43 7.27 -8.83
CA ALA A 32 -18.22 6.07 -8.63
C ALA A 32 -19.73 6.39 -8.63
N ARG A 33 -20.50 5.61 -9.38
CA ARG A 33 -21.97 5.69 -9.42
C ARG A 33 -22.54 5.01 -8.18
N LEU A 34 -22.50 5.70 -7.05
CA LEU A 34 -22.93 5.17 -5.75
C LEU A 34 -24.24 5.78 -5.29
N SER A 35 -25.12 4.95 -4.74
CA SER A 35 -26.30 5.39 -4.01
C SER A 35 -25.92 6.19 -2.75
N PRO A 36 -26.84 7.00 -2.19
CA PRO A 36 -26.59 7.71 -0.93
C PRO A 36 -26.20 6.80 0.25
N GLU A 37 -26.75 5.59 0.30
CA GLU A 37 -26.48 4.55 1.30
C GLU A 37 -25.05 4.02 1.15
N GLU A 38 -24.68 3.64 -0.07
CA GLU A 38 -23.33 3.17 -0.42
C GLU A 38 -22.25 4.24 -0.14
N ARG A 39 -22.57 5.51 -0.38
CA ARG A 39 -21.68 6.63 -0.04
C ARG A 39 -21.46 6.75 1.46
N ARG A 40 -22.45 6.40 2.29
CA ARG A 40 -22.34 6.43 3.75
C ARG A 40 -21.45 5.31 4.28
N GLU A 41 -21.65 4.09 3.79
CA GLU A 41 -20.82 2.93 4.18
C GLU A 41 -19.35 3.11 3.79
N ARG A 42 -19.10 3.84 2.70
CA ARG A 42 -17.76 4.04 2.13
C ARG A 42 -17.05 5.31 2.62
N ARG A 43 -17.56 5.99 3.66
CA ARG A 43 -16.98 7.25 4.20
C ARG A 43 -15.59 7.09 4.80
N ASP A 44 -15.27 5.90 5.29
CA ASP A 44 -13.97 5.59 5.89
C ASP A 44 -12.97 5.01 4.87
N LEU A 45 -13.36 4.87 3.59
CA LEU A 45 -12.45 4.35 2.56
C LEU A 45 -11.21 5.25 2.41
N PHE A 46 -10.09 4.60 2.13
CA PHE A 46 -8.78 5.19 1.83
C PHE A 46 -8.09 5.91 2.99
N GLY A 47 -8.63 5.84 4.21
CA GLY A 47 -7.97 6.36 5.40
C GLY A 47 -8.05 7.88 5.58
N SER A 48 -7.25 8.39 6.50
CA SER A 48 -7.23 9.79 6.97
C SER A 48 -5.95 10.52 6.57
N PHE A 49 -5.98 11.86 6.59
CA PHE A 49 -4.76 12.66 6.35
C PHE A 49 -3.65 12.35 7.35
N ARG A 50 -4.01 11.98 8.59
CA ARG A 50 -3.07 11.61 9.65
C ARG A 50 -2.31 10.33 9.36
N ASP A 51 -2.75 9.53 8.39
CA ASP A 51 -2.06 8.31 8.00
C ASP A 51 -0.70 8.61 7.35
N GLY A 52 -0.57 9.76 6.68
CA GLY A 52 0.71 10.22 6.12
C GLY A 52 1.79 10.52 7.17
N LEU A 53 1.40 10.75 8.43
CA LEU A 53 2.32 10.94 9.56
C LEU A 53 2.93 9.62 10.06
N ARG A 54 2.40 8.46 9.64
CA ARG A 54 3.00 7.16 10.02
C ARG A 54 4.38 6.97 9.39
N PRO A 55 5.29 6.19 10.01
CA PRO A 55 6.55 5.81 9.39
C PRO A 55 6.31 5.10 8.04
N VAL A 56 7.21 5.31 7.07
CA VAL A 56 7.19 4.55 5.81
C VAL A 56 7.88 3.21 5.96
N GLY A 57 9.01 3.18 6.69
CA GLY A 57 9.74 1.95 6.98
C GLY A 57 9.05 1.12 8.06
N THR A 58 9.50 -0.12 8.22
CA THR A 58 9.03 -1.06 9.23
C THR A 58 9.15 -0.48 10.63
N TYR A 59 8.18 -0.76 11.49
CA TYR A 59 8.17 -0.39 12.89
C TYR A 59 7.49 -1.46 13.74
N ARG A 60 7.48 -1.30 15.06
CA ARG A 60 6.81 -2.21 15.99
C ARG A 60 5.61 -1.53 16.62
N TRP A 61 4.50 -2.26 16.67
CA TRP A 61 3.39 -1.92 17.54
C TRP A 61 3.65 -2.45 18.94
N ARG A 62 3.54 -1.60 19.95
CA ARG A 62 3.41 -2.01 21.35
C ARG A 62 1.95 -2.30 21.64
N LEU A 63 1.67 -3.51 22.12
CA LEU A 63 0.33 -3.99 22.43
C LEU A 63 0.17 -4.22 23.94
N PRO A 64 -1.08 -4.35 24.44
CA PRO A 64 -1.33 -4.72 25.83
C PRO A 64 -0.63 -6.02 26.24
N ALA A 65 -0.32 -6.09 27.54
CA ALA A 65 0.42 -7.20 28.17
C ALA A 65 1.85 -7.39 27.62
N GLY A 66 2.50 -6.30 27.19
CA GLY A 66 3.91 -6.31 26.77
C GLY A 66 4.18 -7.02 25.43
N ARG A 67 3.12 -7.34 24.67
CA ARG A 67 3.26 -7.96 23.35
C ARG A 67 3.66 -6.92 22.32
N GLU A 68 4.31 -7.38 21.26
CA GLU A 68 4.64 -6.56 20.11
C GLU A 68 4.19 -7.23 18.82
N LEU A 69 3.91 -6.42 17.80
CA LEU A 69 3.63 -6.88 16.45
C LEU A 69 4.40 -6.02 15.46
N LEU A 70 5.12 -6.64 14.53
CA LEU A 70 5.80 -5.91 13.46
C LEU A 70 4.77 -5.29 12.51
N GLU A 71 4.95 -4.05 12.11
CA GLU A 71 4.22 -3.45 10.98
C GLU A 71 5.17 -3.29 9.80
N ILE A 72 4.80 -3.82 8.64
CA ILE A 72 5.47 -3.57 7.37
C ILE A 72 4.52 -2.75 6.49
N PRO A 73 4.61 -1.41 6.48
CA PRO A 73 3.68 -0.58 5.73
C PRO A 73 3.75 -0.83 4.22
N VAL A 74 2.61 -0.76 3.53
CA VAL A 74 2.60 -0.63 2.08
C VAL A 74 3.35 0.66 1.73
N THR A 75 4.47 0.51 1.03
CA THR A 75 5.45 1.60 0.98
C THR A 75 4.96 2.72 0.07
N THR A 76 4.98 3.94 0.61
CA THR A 76 4.86 5.19 -0.15
C THR A 76 6.23 5.83 -0.33
N ILE A 77 6.37 6.76 -1.27
CA ILE A 77 7.65 7.45 -1.49
C ILE A 77 8.07 8.12 -0.18
N PRO A 78 9.28 7.85 0.37
CA PRO A 78 9.73 8.48 1.61
C PRO A 78 9.67 10.01 1.50
N LEU A 79 9.39 10.71 2.60
CA LEU A 79 9.19 12.17 2.69
C LEU A 79 7.93 12.69 1.97
N ILE A 80 7.67 12.27 0.74
CA ILE A 80 6.59 12.78 -0.14
C ILE A 80 5.25 12.07 0.16
N LYS A 81 5.29 10.81 0.59
CA LYS A 81 4.14 9.98 0.99
C LYS A 81 3.11 9.73 -0.12
N THR A 82 3.52 9.85 -1.38
CA THR A 82 2.71 9.43 -2.53
C THR A 82 2.88 7.93 -2.78
N PRO A 83 1.81 7.19 -3.09
CA PRO A 83 1.88 5.76 -3.41
C PRO A 83 2.53 5.52 -4.77
N PHE A 84 3.26 4.41 -4.90
CA PHE A 84 3.93 4.02 -6.16
C PHE A 84 3.75 2.53 -6.49
N HIS A 85 2.77 1.85 -5.89
CA HIS A 85 2.45 0.47 -6.23
C HIS A 85 1.76 0.36 -7.60
N MET A 86 1.61 -0.86 -8.10
CA MET A 86 1.42 -1.11 -9.53
C MET A 86 0.22 -0.40 -10.15
N SER A 87 -0.93 -0.36 -9.48
CA SER A 87 -2.14 0.31 -10.00
C SER A 87 -1.91 1.81 -10.28
N TYR A 88 -1.09 2.49 -9.47
CA TYR A 88 -0.70 3.89 -9.71
C TYR A 88 0.26 4.03 -10.89
N LEU A 89 1.17 3.06 -11.09
CA LEU A 89 2.08 3.04 -12.23
C LEU A 89 1.34 2.76 -13.53
N ILE A 90 0.37 1.85 -13.53
CA ILE A 90 -0.51 1.58 -14.68
C ILE A 90 -1.26 2.85 -15.06
N TYR A 91 -1.88 3.53 -14.10
CA TYR A 91 -2.54 4.82 -14.35
C TYR A 91 -1.57 5.84 -14.96
N LEU A 92 -0.37 6.01 -14.38
CA LEU A 92 0.64 6.94 -14.88
C LEU A 92 1.15 6.58 -16.28
N SER A 93 1.24 5.28 -16.59
CA SER A 93 1.68 4.79 -17.90
C SER A 93 0.71 5.18 -19.03
N GLY A 94 -0.58 5.32 -18.72
CA GLY A 94 -1.60 5.80 -19.66
C GLY A 94 -1.39 7.25 -20.12
N PHE A 95 -0.69 8.06 -19.31
CA PHE A 95 -0.24 9.39 -19.70
C PHE A 95 1.11 9.33 -20.41
N SER A 96 2.09 8.64 -19.81
CA SER A 96 3.43 8.49 -20.37
C SER A 96 4.21 7.37 -19.67
N ARG A 97 4.61 6.36 -20.45
CA ARG A 97 5.48 5.27 -19.96
C ARG A 97 6.84 5.80 -19.46
N ARG A 98 7.38 6.87 -20.08
CA ARG A 98 8.63 7.52 -19.62
C ARG A 98 8.45 8.18 -18.26
N LEU A 99 7.32 8.87 -18.05
CA LEU A 99 6.99 9.48 -16.76
C LEU A 99 6.81 8.42 -15.67
N MET A 100 6.12 7.32 -15.98
CA MET A 100 5.98 6.18 -15.07
C MET A 100 7.34 5.61 -14.64
N ARG A 101 8.25 5.36 -15.59
CA ARG A 101 9.62 4.91 -15.29
C ARG A 101 10.38 5.90 -14.41
N ALA A 102 10.34 7.19 -14.77
CA ALA A 102 11.04 8.22 -14.01
C ALA A 102 10.49 8.34 -12.57
N TYR A 103 9.17 8.23 -12.41
CA TYR A 103 8.50 8.24 -11.12
C TYR A 103 8.91 7.05 -10.25
N LEU A 104 8.84 5.82 -10.78
CA LEU A 104 9.28 4.62 -10.07
C LEU A 104 10.77 4.70 -9.71
N LEU A 105 11.63 5.10 -10.65
CA LEU A 105 13.06 5.24 -10.39
C LEU A 105 13.35 6.25 -9.28
N ALA A 106 12.64 7.38 -9.25
CA ALA A 106 12.77 8.36 -8.18
C ALA A 106 12.33 7.80 -6.82
N ALA A 107 11.22 7.06 -6.78
CA ALA A 107 10.74 6.36 -5.59
C ALA A 107 11.80 5.38 -5.05
N LEU A 108 12.34 4.50 -5.90
CA LEU A 108 13.34 3.50 -5.52
C LEU A 108 14.65 4.13 -5.04
N LYS A 109 15.12 5.18 -5.73
CA LYS A 109 16.31 5.94 -5.31
C LYS A 109 16.11 6.58 -3.94
N LEU A 110 14.92 7.12 -3.66
CA LEU A 110 14.65 7.74 -2.38
C LEU A 110 14.53 6.71 -1.26
N CYS A 111 13.87 5.57 -1.51
CA CYS A 111 13.87 4.43 -0.60
C CYS A 111 15.29 4.01 -0.21
N ARG A 112 16.20 3.83 -1.20
CA ARG A 112 17.61 3.50 -0.93
C ARG A 112 18.32 4.57 -0.11
N ARG A 113 18.12 5.86 -0.43
CA ARG A 113 18.76 6.98 0.27
C ARG A 113 18.29 7.12 1.72
N THR A 114 17.03 6.77 2.01
CA THR A 114 16.46 6.84 3.36
C THR A 114 16.54 5.52 4.12
N GLY A 115 17.20 4.49 3.57
CA GLY A 115 17.29 3.16 4.18
C GLY A 115 15.95 2.41 4.30
N VAL A 116 14.95 2.78 3.49
CA VAL A 116 13.64 2.11 3.46
C VAL A 116 13.70 0.93 2.49
N THR A 117 13.39 -0.27 2.98
CA THR A 117 13.15 -1.46 2.16
C THR A 117 11.67 -1.48 1.72
N PRO A 118 11.38 -1.39 0.42
CA PRO A 118 9.99 -1.26 -0.02
C PRO A 118 9.20 -2.56 0.09
N SER A 119 7.99 -2.48 0.64
CA SER A 119 6.90 -3.44 0.50
C SER A 119 6.00 -2.99 -0.65
N PHE A 120 6.07 -3.71 -1.77
CA PHE A 120 5.41 -3.35 -3.03
C PHE A 120 4.12 -4.17 -3.24
N LEU A 121 2.99 -3.48 -3.33
CA LEU A 121 1.67 -4.10 -3.45
C LEU A 121 1.32 -4.41 -4.91
N LEU A 122 0.78 -5.60 -5.14
CA LEU A 122 0.19 -6.04 -6.40
C LEU A 122 -1.25 -6.50 -6.16
N HIS A 123 -2.15 -6.15 -7.05
CA HIS A 123 -3.52 -6.64 -7.10
C HIS A 123 -3.71 -7.57 -8.30
N PRO A 124 -4.63 -8.54 -8.24
CA PRO A 124 -4.99 -9.34 -9.42
C PRO A 124 -5.37 -8.47 -10.64
N LEU A 125 -6.04 -7.34 -10.43
CA LEU A 125 -6.44 -6.41 -11.50
C LEU A 125 -5.27 -5.71 -12.19
N ASP A 126 -4.08 -5.75 -11.60
CA ASP A 126 -2.87 -5.24 -12.23
C ASP A 126 -2.37 -6.17 -13.36
N VAL A 127 -2.98 -7.36 -13.55
CA VAL A 127 -2.66 -8.29 -14.66
C VAL A 127 -3.88 -8.83 -15.42
N LEU A 128 -5.10 -8.51 -14.98
CA LEU A 128 -6.38 -8.92 -15.57
C LEU A 128 -7.13 -7.74 -16.15
N ASP A 129 -7.74 -7.85 -17.32
CA ASP A 129 -8.60 -6.80 -17.91
C ASP A 129 -10.10 -7.14 -17.82
N ALA A 130 -10.94 -6.31 -18.43
CA ALA A 130 -12.39 -6.47 -18.43
C ALA A 130 -12.87 -7.80 -19.05
N GLU A 131 -12.12 -8.43 -19.96
CA GLU A 131 -12.50 -9.72 -20.54
C GLU A 131 -12.33 -10.86 -19.52
N HIS A 132 -11.32 -10.75 -18.66
CA HIS A 132 -11.03 -11.77 -17.65
C HIS A 132 -11.95 -11.67 -16.42
N ALA A 133 -12.43 -10.45 -16.10
CA ALA A 133 -13.32 -10.20 -14.97
C ALA A 133 -14.32 -9.08 -15.31
N PRO A 134 -15.36 -9.35 -16.14
CA PRO A 134 -16.33 -8.35 -16.58
C PRO A 134 -17.05 -7.67 -15.40
N GLU A 135 -17.33 -8.41 -14.32
CA GLU A 135 -17.98 -7.89 -13.12
C GLU A 135 -17.13 -6.83 -12.40
N LEU A 136 -15.84 -6.74 -12.71
CA LEU A 136 -14.89 -5.81 -12.10
C LEU A 136 -14.50 -4.67 -13.06
N GLU A 137 -15.13 -4.54 -14.23
CA GLU A 137 -14.80 -3.52 -15.25
C GLU A 137 -14.81 -2.08 -14.70
N PHE A 138 -15.61 -1.81 -13.68
CA PHE A 138 -15.69 -0.49 -13.03
C PHE A 138 -14.42 -0.10 -12.26
N PHE A 139 -13.49 -1.03 -12.01
CA PHE A 139 -12.24 -0.72 -11.35
C PHE A 139 -11.26 0.02 -12.29
N PRO A 140 -10.46 0.97 -11.76
CA PRO A 140 -9.48 1.70 -12.56
C PRO A 140 -8.48 0.76 -13.27
N GLY A 141 -8.20 1.04 -14.54
CA GLY A 141 -7.21 0.29 -15.34
C GLY A 141 -7.74 -1.01 -15.95
N MET A 142 -9.02 -1.35 -15.77
CA MET A 142 -9.64 -2.51 -16.42
C MET A 142 -9.87 -2.33 -17.92
N ASN A 143 -9.88 -1.07 -18.38
CA ASN A 143 -9.87 -0.69 -19.79
C ASN A 143 -8.50 -0.84 -20.47
N VAL A 144 -7.44 -1.18 -19.71
CA VAL A 144 -6.11 -1.44 -20.26
C VAL A 144 -5.99 -2.95 -20.52
N PRO A 145 -5.60 -3.38 -21.74
CA PRO A 145 -5.44 -4.79 -22.06
C PRO A 145 -4.50 -5.54 -21.09
N ALA A 146 -4.84 -6.78 -20.75
CA ALA A 146 -4.09 -7.59 -19.79
C ALA A 146 -2.63 -7.75 -20.22
N GLU A 147 -2.35 -7.94 -21.52
CA GLU A 147 -0.99 -8.11 -22.02
C GLU A 147 -0.14 -6.84 -21.79
N SER A 148 -0.68 -5.67 -22.10
CA SER A 148 -0.02 -4.39 -21.81
C SER A 148 0.25 -4.21 -20.31
N LYS A 149 -0.68 -4.64 -19.45
CA LYS A 149 -0.46 -4.60 -18.00
C LYS A 149 0.63 -5.56 -17.54
N ARG A 150 0.68 -6.78 -18.09
CA ARG A 150 1.76 -7.75 -17.80
C ARG A 150 3.12 -7.23 -18.22
N GLU A 151 3.23 -6.52 -19.35
CA GLU A 151 4.47 -5.85 -19.75
C GLU A 151 4.89 -4.78 -18.74
N LEU A 152 3.96 -3.95 -18.28
CA LEU A 152 4.23 -2.91 -17.27
C LEU A 152 4.63 -3.53 -15.92
N VAL A 153 3.96 -4.61 -15.50
CA VAL A 153 4.31 -5.35 -14.29
C VAL A 153 5.72 -5.92 -14.41
N ARG A 154 6.06 -6.55 -15.54
CA ARG A 154 7.41 -7.08 -15.79
C ARG A 154 8.46 -5.98 -15.71
N GLU A 155 8.19 -4.83 -16.29
CA GLU A 155 9.09 -3.67 -16.25
C GLU A 155 9.28 -3.15 -14.82
N ALA A 156 8.19 -2.95 -14.06
CA ALA A 156 8.26 -2.49 -12.68
C ALA A 156 9.00 -3.48 -11.76
N VAL A 157 8.73 -4.78 -11.90
CA VAL A 157 9.42 -5.85 -11.15
C VAL A 157 10.90 -5.90 -11.52
N THR A 158 11.26 -5.71 -12.79
CA THR A 158 12.67 -5.64 -13.22
C THR A 158 13.37 -4.45 -12.57
N MET A 159 12.77 -3.27 -12.59
CA MET A 159 13.32 -2.08 -11.93
C MET A 159 13.45 -2.25 -10.40
N LEU A 160 12.49 -2.92 -9.76
CA LEU A 160 12.60 -3.28 -8.35
C LEU A 160 13.80 -4.21 -8.10
N ALA A 161 13.97 -5.25 -8.92
CA ALA A 161 15.07 -6.21 -8.83
C ALA A 161 16.46 -5.60 -9.08
N GLU A 162 16.54 -4.57 -9.93
CA GLU A 162 17.78 -3.81 -10.17
C GLU A 162 18.24 -3.00 -8.95
N HIS A 163 17.33 -2.68 -8.03
CA HIS A 163 17.60 -1.81 -6.88
C HIS A 163 17.53 -2.53 -5.52
N PHE A 164 16.79 -3.64 -5.43
CA PHE A 164 16.52 -4.39 -4.21
C PHE A 164 16.43 -5.89 -4.49
N THR A 165 16.74 -6.71 -3.48
CA THR A 165 16.49 -8.16 -3.55
C THR A 165 15.00 -8.43 -3.34
N LEU A 166 14.37 -9.11 -4.29
CA LEU A 166 12.96 -9.50 -4.19
C LEU A 166 12.82 -10.74 -3.31
N VAL A 167 12.02 -10.64 -2.25
CA VAL A 167 11.81 -11.72 -1.28
C VAL A 167 10.33 -11.83 -0.90
N PRO A 168 9.86 -13.00 -0.45
CA PRO A 168 8.55 -13.12 0.18
C PRO A 168 8.44 -12.27 1.44
N MET A 169 7.22 -11.87 1.81
CA MET A 169 6.97 -11.04 2.99
C MET A 169 7.46 -11.66 4.30
N SER A 170 7.46 -12.99 4.43
CA SER A 170 8.02 -13.69 5.59
C SER A 170 9.53 -13.44 5.76
N SER A 171 10.28 -13.44 4.65
CA SER A 171 11.70 -13.12 4.64
C SER A 171 11.94 -11.63 4.90
N HIS A 172 11.10 -10.76 4.33
CA HIS A 172 11.15 -9.33 4.63
C HIS A 172 10.93 -9.05 6.13
N ALA A 173 9.96 -9.72 6.74
CA ALA A 173 9.70 -9.61 8.18
C ALA A 173 10.87 -10.13 9.01
N ALA A 174 11.43 -11.30 8.67
CA ALA A 174 12.58 -11.87 9.38
C ALA A 174 13.81 -10.95 9.31
N GLN A 175 14.09 -10.37 8.14
CA GLN A 175 15.16 -9.40 7.97
C GLN A 175 14.90 -8.12 8.78
N ALA A 176 13.67 -7.62 8.78
CA ALA A 176 13.31 -6.43 9.53
C ALA A 176 13.45 -6.60 11.06
N VAL A 177 13.11 -7.78 11.59
CA VAL A 177 13.29 -8.12 13.01
C VAL A 177 14.77 -8.16 13.41
N ALA A 178 15.65 -8.53 12.49
CA ALA A 178 17.10 -8.55 12.74
C ALA A 178 17.73 -7.14 12.84
N TYR A 179 17.00 -6.08 12.46
CA TYR A 179 17.44 -4.70 12.70
C TYR A 179 17.08 -4.24 14.11
N ASP A 180 18.11 -3.89 14.88
CA ASP A 180 18.03 -3.67 16.34
C ASP A 180 17.30 -2.37 16.77
N ARG A 181 16.94 -1.48 15.83
CA ARG A 181 16.39 -0.15 16.14
C ARG A 181 15.15 0.23 15.31
N LEU A 182 14.08 -0.54 15.49
CA LEU A 182 12.77 -0.17 14.94
C LEU A 182 12.06 0.83 15.86
N ALA A 183 11.41 1.83 15.27
CA ALA A 183 10.51 2.71 16.03
C ALA A 183 9.39 1.88 16.68
N VAL A 184 8.98 2.26 17.89
CA VAL A 184 7.87 1.62 18.60
C VAL A 184 6.71 2.60 18.67
N LEU A 185 5.53 2.17 18.23
CA LEU A 185 4.30 2.94 18.20
C LEU A 185 3.21 2.24 18.99
N GLU A 186 2.30 3.01 19.57
CA GLU A 186 1.10 2.46 20.22
C GLU A 186 -0.10 2.56 19.27
N PRO A 187 -0.93 1.50 19.15
CA PRO A 187 -2.17 1.60 18.41
C PRO A 187 -3.05 2.68 18.99
N ARG A 188 -3.66 3.47 18.11
CA ARG A 188 -4.69 4.41 18.54
C ARG A 188 -5.93 3.59 18.93
N THR A 189 -6.31 3.63 20.19
CA THR A 189 -7.60 3.11 20.64
C THR A 189 -8.71 3.91 19.97
N ARG A 190 -9.35 3.34 18.94
CA ARG A 190 -10.76 3.68 18.70
C ARG A 190 -11.49 3.08 19.90
N ARG A 191 -12.07 3.93 20.78
CA ARG A 191 -13.12 3.45 21.68
C ARG A 191 -14.16 2.81 20.75
N LEU A 192 -14.22 1.48 20.74
CA LEU A 192 -15.45 0.81 20.37
C LEU A 192 -16.40 1.24 21.49
N GLU A 193 -17.23 2.24 21.23
CA GLU A 193 -18.41 2.44 22.05
C GLU A 193 -19.15 1.11 22.00
N ALA A 194 -19.21 0.45 23.15
CA ALA A 194 -19.95 -0.79 23.30
C ALA A 194 -21.37 -0.48 22.82
N ILE A 195 -21.75 -1.12 21.72
CA ILE A 195 -23.14 -1.18 21.28
C ILE A 195 -23.80 -2.06 22.34
N GLY A 196 -24.38 -1.41 23.35
CA GLY A 196 -25.22 -2.03 24.36
C GLY A 196 -26.61 -2.34 23.82
#